data_AF-A0A1Q7TH55-F1
#
_entry.id   AF-A0A1Q7TH55-F1
#
_cell.length_a   1.000
_cell.length_b   1.000
_cell.length_c   1.000
_cell.angle_alpha   90.00
_cell.angle_beta   90.00
_cell.angle_gamma   90.00
#
_symmetry.space_group_name_H-M   'P 1'
#
loop_
_entity.id
_entity.type
_entity.pdbx_description
1 polymer ?
#
loop_
_entity_poly.entity_id
_entity_poly.type
_entity_poly.pdbx_seq_one_letter_code
_entity_poly.pdbx_strand_id
1 'polypeptide(L)'
;MRLSSLARIAGLLVLTSCNTVVDTGQPVGPLSLSVVSGNNQSGPPGTELPNPLVALVEDSRSHAVKGQIVNFVVVAGGGSVFAGAAITGGDGIAQERWTLGLSGPQQVEARAVDNATGAKLTFAVFTATLTDVQPPVVTNVATSPPNPVAGSPFDLTAVVNDAATGGSNIAAATYTIDGGPPVAMVAQDGAFDQPTEAVLAHVPPFAAGGSHTFCVTGRDAAGNVSSPSCITVVVAEAAIYVSPAGDDAASGTRAAPLKTIGAALALAGTSGKNRVNVAQGTYPENVQLRSGISVYGGYDPATRTRAPAISITTIAC
;
A
#
# COMPACT_ATOMS: atom_id res chain seq x y z
N MET A 1 -64.90 73.59 -60.41
CA MET A 1 -65.09 73.05 -59.04
C MET A 1 -64.60 71.60 -59.05
N ARG A 2 -63.47 71.33 -58.37
CA ARG A 2 -62.98 70.02 -57.83
C ARG A 2 -62.75 68.85 -58.82
N LEU A 3 -61.50 68.42 -59.07
CA LEU A 3 -60.71 67.36 -58.38
C LEU A 3 -61.40 65.98 -58.30
N SER A 4 -60.82 64.93 -58.93
CA SER A 4 -60.06 63.86 -58.25
C SER A 4 -59.93 62.52 -59.03
N SER A 5 -58.68 62.03 -59.03
CA SER A 5 -58.04 60.75 -59.38
C SER A 5 -58.72 59.43 -58.99
N LEU A 6 -58.38 58.32 -59.69
CA LEU A 6 -58.15 56.94 -59.17
C LEU A 6 -57.47 56.10 -60.30
N ALA A 7 -56.16 55.88 -60.25
CA ALA A 7 -55.43 54.78 -59.58
C ALA A 7 -55.29 53.50 -60.47
N ARG A 8 -54.14 53.38 -61.13
CA ARG A 8 -53.65 52.13 -61.76
C ARG A 8 -53.02 51.24 -60.69
N ILE A 9 -53.50 50.00 -60.55
CA ILE A 9 -52.88 48.97 -59.73
C ILE A 9 -51.83 48.26 -60.60
N ALA A 10 -50.55 48.41 -60.24
CA ALA A 10 -49.45 47.61 -60.74
C ALA A 10 -49.27 46.40 -59.81
N GLY A 11 -49.43 45.18 -60.34
CA GLY A 11 -49.19 43.94 -59.61
C GLY A 11 -47.69 43.73 -59.41
N LEU A 12 -47.26 43.70 -58.14
CA LEU A 12 -45.89 43.44 -57.71
C LEU A 12 -45.65 41.92 -57.73
N LEU A 13 -44.86 41.46 -58.70
CA LEU A 13 -44.37 40.08 -58.79
C LEU A 13 -43.25 39.89 -57.75
N VAL A 14 -43.56 39.22 -56.63
CA VAL A 14 -42.57 38.87 -55.59
C VAL A 14 -41.82 37.62 -56.06
N LEU A 15 -40.60 37.82 -56.56
CA LEU A 15 -39.64 36.74 -56.79
C LEU A 15 -39.11 36.29 -55.43
N THR A 16 -39.67 35.21 -54.88
CA THR A 16 -39.10 34.51 -53.72
C THR A 16 -37.82 33.80 -54.17
N SER A 17 -36.66 34.44 -54.02
CA SER A 17 -35.37 33.76 -54.16
C SER A 17 -35.21 32.78 -53.00
N CYS A 18 -35.39 31.49 -53.28
CA CYS A 18 -34.97 30.44 -52.38
C CYS A 18 -33.44 30.37 -52.44
N ASN A 19 -32.75 31.20 -51.64
CA ASN A 19 -31.33 31.01 -51.40
C ASN A 19 -31.20 29.77 -50.50
N THR A 20 -31.14 28.59 -51.12
CA THR A 20 -30.59 27.42 -50.45
C THR A 20 -29.14 27.77 -50.12
N VAL A 21 -28.84 27.96 -48.83
CA VAL A 21 -27.46 28.06 -48.37
C VAL A 21 -26.81 26.73 -48.77
N VAL A 22 -25.99 26.77 -49.82
CA VAL A 22 -25.17 25.63 -50.22
C VAL A 22 -24.11 25.51 -49.13
N ASP A 23 -24.31 24.60 -48.18
CA ASP A 23 -23.23 24.21 -47.28
C ASP A 23 -22.24 23.41 -48.13
N THR A 24 -21.19 24.08 -48.56
CA THR A 24 -20.20 23.53 -49.51
C THR A 24 -19.35 22.42 -48.89
N GLY A 25 -19.61 22.04 -47.63
CA GLY A 25 -18.75 21.16 -46.85
C GLY A 25 -17.36 21.74 -46.58
N GLN A 26 -17.12 23.02 -46.93
CA GLN A 26 -15.89 23.70 -46.55
C GLN A 26 -15.99 24.21 -45.12
N PRO A 27 -14.97 23.95 -44.27
CA PRO A 27 -14.89 24.56 -42.95
C PRO A 27 -14.87 26.09 -43.10
N VAL A 28 -15.64 26.78 -42.26
CA VAL A 28 -15.65 28.24 -42.19
C VAL A 28 -15.27 28.70 -40.79
N GLY A 29 -14.44 29.74 -40.75
CA GLY A 29 -13.90 30.29 -39.52
C GLY A 29 -12.78 29.44 -38.91
N PRO A 30 -12.27 29.85 -37.74
CA PRO A 30 -11.21 29.12 -37.06
C PRO A 30 -11.70 27.75 -36.63
N LEU A 31 -10.83 26.75 -36.77
CA LEU A 31 -11.09 25.42 -36.26
C LEU A 31 -11.05 25.43 -34.72
N SER A 32 -11.82 24.53 -34.12
CA SER A 32 -11.72 24.16 -32.72
C SER A 32 -11.54 22.65 -32.61
N LEU A 33 -10.94 22.20 -31.51
CA LEU A 33 -10.81 20.79 -31.22
C LEU A 33 -11.16 20.56 -29.76
N SER A 34 -11.92 19.52 -29.49
CA SER A 34 -12.36 19.15 -28.15
C SER A 34 -12.05 17.68 -27.87
N VAL A 35 -11.96 17.34 -26.58
CA VAL A 35 -11.81 15.95 -26.15
C VAL A 35 -13.19 15.29 -26.09
N VAL A 36 -13.34 14.17 -26.79
CA VAL A 36 -14.55 13.33 -26.74
C VAL A 36 -14.38 12.20 -25.71
N SER A 37 -13.24 11.51 -25.72
CA SER A 37 -12.94 10.42 -24.77
C SER A 37 -11.45 10.17 -24.64
N GLY A 38 -11.07 9.33 -23.66
CA GLY A 38 -9.68 8.90 -23.45
C GLY A 38 -8.83 9.85 -22.61
N ASN A 39 -9.41 10.94 -22.07
CA ASN A 39 -8.74 11.79 -21.10
C ASN A 39 -8.84 11.23 -19.67
N ASN A 40 -7.92 11.63 -18.80
CA ASN A 40 -7.87 11.28 -17.38
C ASN A 40 -7.90 9.76 -17.12
N GLN A 41 -7.27 9.00 -18.02
CA GLN A 41 -7.12 7.57 -17.84
C GLN A 41 -5.99 7.28 -16.84
N SER A 42 -5.95 6.05 -16.36
CA SER A 42 -4.85 5.56 -15.55
C SER A 42 -4.41 4.18 -16.00
N GLY A 43 -3.16 3.84 -15.73
CA GLY A 43 -2.62 2.51 -15.99
C GLY A 43 -1.18 2.36 -15.49
N PRO A 44 -0.66 1.11 -15.45
CA PRO A 44 0.71 0.89 -15.02
C PRO A 44 1.74 1.55 -15.96
N PRO A 45 2.94 1.87 -15.46
CA PRO A 45 4.05 2.37 -16.28
C PRO A 45 4.32 1.48 -17.51
N GLY A 46 4.48 2.11 -18.67
CA GLY A 46 4.79 1.40 -19.93
C GLY A 46 3.63 0.65 -20.57
N THR A 47 2.40 0.79 -20.08
CA THR A 47 1.22 0.10 -20.62
C THR A 47 0.38 0.98 -21.55
N GLU A 48 -0.25 0.36 -22.55
CA GLU A 48 -1.22 1.01 -23.42
C GLU A 48 -2.52 1.27 -22.66
N LEU A 49 -3.05 2.50 -22.75
CA LEU A 49 -4.27 2.88 -22.07
C LEU A 49 -5.50 2.13 -22.62
N PRO A 50 -6.49 1.82 -21.76
CA PRO A 50 -7.65 1.02 -22.16
C PRO A 50 -8.49 1.64 -23.27
N ASN A 51 -8.71 2.97 -23.22
CA ASN A 51 -9.51 3.69 -24.20
C ASN A 51 -8.62 4.50 -25.16
N PRO A 52 -9.00 4.62 -26.44
CA PRO A 52 -8.32 5.52 -27.36
C PRO A 52 -8.50 6.97 -26.94
N LEU A 53 -7.52 7.81 -27.31
CA LEU A 53 -7.66 9.26 -27.28
C LEU A 53 -8.54 9.67 -28.44
N VAL A 54 -9.63 10.38 -28.17
CA VAL A 54 -10.59 10.78 -29.19
C VAL A 54 -10.75 12.29 -29.16
N ALA A 55 -10.42 12.91 -30.28
CA ALA A 55 -10.50 14.34 -30.54
C ALA A 55 -11.60 14.60 -31.59
N LEU A 56 -12.43 15.61 -31.35
CA LEU A 56 -13.40 16.11 -32.31
C LEU A 56 -12.92 17.44 -32.86
N VAL A 57 -12.92 17.60 -34.19
CA VAL A 57 -12.61 18.87 -34.87
C VAL A 57 -13.88 19.49 -35.44
N GLU A 58 -14.14 20.73 -35.05
CA GLU A 58 -15.31 21.50 -35.48
C GLU A 58 -14.91 22.86 -36.06
N ASP A 59 -15.74 23.39 -36.97
CA ASP A 59 -15.65 24.76 -37.45
C ASP A 59 -16.34 25.75 -36.48
N SER A 60 -16.33 27.04 -36.80
CA SER A 60 -16.93 28.08 -35.93
C SER A 60 -18.46 27.99 -35.81
N ARG A 61 -19.10 27.11 -36.59
CA ARG A 61 -20.54 26.83 -36.55
C ARG A 61 -20.86 25.50 -35.87
N SER A 62 -19.88 24.88 -35.21
CA SER A 62 -20.01 23.53 -34.60
C SER A 62 -20.32 22.44 -35.63
N HIS A 63 -19.83 22.58 -36.87
CA HIS A 63 -19.88 21.51 -37.85
C HIS A 63 -18.58 20.70 -37.81
N ALA A 64 -18.73 19.37 -37.78
CA ALA A 64 -17.64 18.43 -37.89
C ALA A 64 -16.82 18.65 -39.18
N VAL A 65 -15.50 18.75 -39.04
CA VAL A 65 -14.60 19.00 -40.17
C VAL A 65 -13.97 17.70 -40.61
N LYS A 66 -14.28 17.25 -41.83
CA LYS A 66 -13.70 16.06 -42.45
C LYS A 66 -12.34 16.35 -43.09
N GLY A 67 -11.43 15.39 -43.03
CA GLY A 67 -10.15 15.45 -43.73
C GLY A 67 -9.07 16.31 -43.04
N GLN A 68 -9.33 16.77 -41.82
CA GLN A 68 -8.34 17.51 -41.04
C GLN A 68 -7.28 16.54 -40.52
N ILE A 69 -6.00 16.87 -40.71
CA ILE A 69 -4.89 16.13 -40.11
C ILE A 69 -4.72 16.61 -38.67
N VAL A 70 -4.74 15.66 -37.74
CA VAL A 70 -4.48 15.85 -36.32
C VAL A 70 -3.25 15.04 -35.94
N ASN A 71 -2.23 15.71 -35.39
CA ASN A 71 -1.01 15.08 -34.88
C ASN A 71 -1.11 14.94 -33.36
N PHE A 72 -0.90 13.73 -32.85
CA PHE A 72 -0.81 13.46 -31.43
C PHE A 72 0.66 13.46 -31.02
N VAL A 73 1.01 14.33 -30.09
CA VAL A 73 2.39 14.52 -29.66
C VAL A 73 2.48 14.29 -28.16
N VAL A 74 3.27 13.31 -27.75
CA VAL A 74 3.63 13.13 -26.33
C VAL A 74 4.51 14.32 -25.93
N VAL A 75 4.03 15.11 -24.96
CA VAL A 75 4.73 16.30 -24.48
C VAL A 75 5.31 16.12 -23.07
N ALA A 76 4.84 15.12 -22.33
CA ALA A 76 5.38 14.75 -21.02
C ALA A 76 5.27 13.23 -20.78
N GLY A 77 6.08 12.72 -19.84
CA GLY A 77 6.02 11.34 -19.37
C GLY A 77 6.88 10.35 -20.16
N GLY A 78 7.23 10.67 -21.41
CA GLY A 78 8.14 9.86 -22.23
C GLY A 78 7.53 8.59 -22.81
N GLY A 79 6.20 8.49 -22.85
CA GLY A 79 5.46 7.41 -23.51
C GLY A 79 5.46 7.51 -25.04
N SER A 80 4.56 6.79 -25.69
CA SER A 80 4.42 6.76 -27.15
C SER A 80 2.98 6.71 -27.61
N VAL A 81 2.71 7.31 -28.76
CA VAL A 81 1.46 7.16 -29.50
C VAL A 81 1.68 6.18 -30.65
N PHE A 82 0.67 5.40 -31.02
CA PHE A 82 0.85 4.30 -31.98
C PHE A 82 1.10 4.81 -33.41
N ALA A 83 0.22 5.66 -33.94
CA ALA A 83 0.37 6.24 -35.28
C ALA A 83 0.99 7.65 -35.26
N GLY A 84 0.63 8.46 -34.27
CA GLY A 84 1.06 9.85 -34.10
C GLY A 84 0.34 10.86 -34.97
N ALA A 85 -0.39 10.42 -35.99
CA ALA A 85 -1.26 11.27 -36.80
C ALA A 85 -2.52 10.51 -37.26
N ALA A 86 -3.65 11.22 -37.26
CA ALA A 86 -4.93 10.73 -37.73
C ALA A 86 -5.63 11.79 -38.60
N ILE A 87 -6.49 11.35 -39.51
CA ILE A 87 -7.30 12.20 -40.39
C ILE A 87 -8.75 12.09 -39.91
N THR A 88 -9.42 13.23 -39.78
CA THR A 88 -10.81 13.23 -39.32
C THR A 88 -11.79 12.62 -40.32
N GLY A 89 -12.74 11.84 -39.79
CA GLY A 89 -13.87 11.28 -40.54
C GLY A 89 -14.93 12.32 -40.88
N GLY A 90 -16.05 11.86 -41.47
CA GLY A 90 -17.22 12.74 -41.73
C GLY A 90 -17.91 13.25 -40.46
N ASP A 91 -17.64 12.60 -39.34
CA ASP A 91 -18.03 12.96 -37.98
C ASP A 91 -17.03 13.90 -37.29
N GLY A 92 -15.94 14.29 -37.96
CA GLY A 92 -14.93 15.20 -37.42
C GLY A 92 -14.00 14.54 -36.40
N ILE A 93 -14.06 13.21 -36.25
CA ILE A 93 -13.33 12.49 -35.21
C ILE A 93 -11.95 12.04 -35.68
N ALA A 94 -10.93 12.31 -34.86
CA ALA A 94 -9.59 11.74 -34.96
C ALA A 94 -9.29 10.92 -33.70
N GLN A 95 -8.69 9.73 -33.86
CA GLN A 95 -8.43 8.81 -32.76
C GLN A 95 -6.98 8.33 -32.74
N GLU A 96 -6.47 8.03 -31.55
CA GLU A 96 -5.11 7.51 -31.35
C GLU A 96 -5.05 6.55 -30.17
N ARG A 97 -4.07 5.63 -30.15
CA ARG A 97 -3.73 4.81 -28.99
C ARG A 97 -2.49 5.34 -28.31
N TRP A 98 -2.51 5.34 -26.98
CA TRP A 98 -1.45 5.92 -26.15
C TRP A 98 -0.91 4.90 -25.16
N THR A 99 0.41 4.69 -25.22
CA THR A 99 1.20 3.95 -24.23
C THR A 99 1.87 4.93 -23.28
N LEU A 100 1.63 4.74 -21.98
CA LEU A 100 2.21 5.57 -20.94
C LEU A 100 3.73 5.41 -20.88
N GLY A 101 4.40 6.49 -20.46
CA GLY A 101 5.81 6.41 -20.11
C GLY A 101 6.04 5.73 -18.76
N LEU A 102 7.28 5.80 -18.27
CA LEU A 102 7.68 5.08 -17.06
C LEU A 102 7.57 5.91 -15.77
N SER A 103 7.58 7.24 -15.87
CA SER A 103 7.57 8.12 -14.71
C SER A 103 7.08 9.53 -15.05
N GLY A 104 6.79 10.31 -14.01
CA GLY A 104 6.40 11.72 -14.13
C GLY A 104 4.99 11.94 -14.73
N PRO A 105 4.59 13.20 -14.94
CA PRO A 105 3.31 13.56 -15.52
C PRO A 105 3.15 13.00 -16.94
N GLN A 106 1.99 12.41 -17.25
CA GLN A 106 1.72 11.85 -18.57
C GLN A 106 0.83 12.83 -19.35
N GLN A 107 1.29 13.27 -20.53
CA GLN A 107 0.55 14.25 -21.33
C GLN A 107 0.76 14.07 -22.85
N VAL A 108 -0.34 14.09 -23.59
CA VAL A 108 -0.38 14.12 -25.06
C VAL A 108 -1.17 15.34 -25.53
N GLU A 109 -0.63 16.06 -26.49
CA GLU A 109 -1.35 17.12 -27.20
C GLU A 109 -1.86 16.64 -28.54
N ALA A 110 -3.14 16.89 -28.84
CA ALA A 110 -3.65 16.85 -30.19
C ALA A 110 -3.45 18.23 -30.84
N ARG A 111 -2.72 18.25 -31.94
CA ARG A 111 -2.30 19.45 -32.65
C ARG A 111 -2.75 19.40 -34.11
N ALA A 112 -3.14 20.54 -34.64
CA ALA A 112 -3.47 20.70 -36.05
C ALA A 112 -2.82 21.97 -36.61
N VAL A 113 -2.88 22.10 -37.94
CA VAL A 113 -2.60 23.36 -38.63
C VAL A 113 -3.90 23.83 -39.26
N ASP A 114 -4.20 25.10 -39.10
CA ASP A 114 -5.39 25.71 -39.68
C ASP A 114 -5.20 25.79 -41.20
N ASN A 115 -6.05 25.12 -41.97
CA ASN A 115 -5.90 25.05 -43.43
C ASN A 115 -6.23 26.38 -44.13
N ALA A 116 -6.91 27.33 -43.46
CA ALA A 116 -7.24 28.63 -44.01
C ALA A 116 -6.15 29.68 -43.69
N THR A 117 -5.58 29.64 -42.49
CA THR A 117 -4.66 30.67 -41.97
C THR A 117 -3.22 30.20 -41.79
N GLY A 118 -2.96 28.88 -41.79
CA GLY A 118 -1.66 28.30 -41.47
C GLY A 118 -1.26 28.36 -40.00
N ALA A 119 -2.16 28.80 -39.12
CA ALA A 119 -1.90 28.91 -37.70
C ALA A 119 -1.65 27.53 -37.06
N LYS A 120 -0.73 27.46 -36.10
CA LYS A 120 -0.53 26.28 -35.25
C LYS A 120 -1.66 26.22 -34.23
N LEU A 121 -2.28 25.06 -34.09
CA LEU A 121 -3.39 24.84 -33.18
C LEU A 121 -3.03 23.70 -32.22
N THR A 122 -2.96 24.02 -30.92
CA THR A 122 -2.93 23.03 -29.83
C THR A 122 -4.26 23.10 -29.12
N PHE A 123 -4.91 21.96 -29.00
CA PHE A 123 -6.34 21.95 -29.26
C PHE A 123 -7.06 21.05 -28.26
N ALA A 124 -6.50 19.87 -28.01
CA ALA A 124 -6.81 19.07 -26.83
C ALA A 124 -5.54 18.64 -26.13
N VAL A 125 -5.63 18.58 -24.82
CA VAL A 125 -4.61 17.99 -23.94
C VAL A 125 -5.24 16.77 -23.30
N PHE A 126 -4.64 15.61 -23.53
CA PHE A 126 -4.94 14.38 -22.82
C PHE A 126 -3.93 14.21 -21.70
N THR A 127 -4.43 14.00 -20.49
CA THR A 127 -3.64 13.66 -19.31
C THR A 127 -3.97 12.24 -18.86
N ALA A 128 -2.99 11.58 -18.27
CA ALA A 128 -3.17 10.29 -17.62
C ALA A 128 -2.34 10.22 -16.33
N THR A 129 -2.67 9.26 -15.48
CA THR A 129 -1.91 8.97 -14.26
C THR A 129 -1.32 7.57 -14.30
N LEU A 130 -0.13 7.43 -13.74
CA LEU A 130 0.47 6.12 -13.52
C LEU A 130 -0.19 5.47 -12.30
N THR A 131 -0.59 4.21 -12.42
CA THR A 131 -0.97 3.40 -11.25
C THR A 131 0.26 2.70 -10.72
N ASP A 132 0.44 2.78 -9.42
CA ASP A 132 1.50 2.05 -8.74
C ASP A 132 1.26 0.53 -8.80
N VAL A 133 2.33 -0.21 -9.03
CA VAL A 133 2.37 -1.67 -9.15
C VAL A 133 3.50 -2.30 -8.32
N GLN A 134 4.24 -1.49 -7.57
CA GLN A 134 5.34 -1.98 -6.76
C GLN A 134 4.84 -2.20 -5.32
N PRO A 135 5.18 -3.33 -4.69
CA PRO A 135 4.78 -3.57 -3.32
C PRO A 135 5.62 -2.78 -2.32
N PRO A 136 5.06 -2.44 -1.14
CA PRO A 136 5.83 -1.88 -0.04
C PRO A 136 6.89 -2.87 0.47
N VAL A 137 7.86 -2.35 1.21
CA VAL A 137 8.90 -3.13 1.90
C VAL A 137 8.70 -3.05 3.42
N VAL A 138 8.79 -4.20 4.10
CA VAL A 138 8.72 -4.29 5.56
C VAL A 138 10.11 -4.46 6.16
N THR A 139 10.46 -3.59 7.11
CA THR A 139 11.76 -3.58 7.80
C THR A 139 11.59 -3.43 9.31
N ASN A 140 12.68 -3.58 10.06
CA ASN A 140 12.73 -3.35 11.51
C ASN A 140 11.68 -4.13 12.32
N VAL A 141 11.36 -5.35 11.89
CA VAL A 141 10.47 -6.24 12.64
C VAL A 141 11.16 -6.60 13.96
N ALA A 142 10.54 -6.28 15.09
CA ALA A 142 11.10 -6.46 16.42
C ALA A 142 10.01 -6.61 17.47
N THR A 143 10.36 -7.19 18.64
CA THR A 143 9.48 -7.21 19.81
C THR A 143 9.94 -6.23 20.88
N SER A 144 9.00 -5.70 21.64
CA SER A 144 9.25 -4.91 22.85
C SER A 144 8.47 -5.52 24.03
N PRO A 145 9.14 -6.04 25.07
CA PRO A 145 10.59 -6.15 25.19
C PRO A 145 11.21 -7.13 24.15
N PRO A 146 12.53 -7.03 23.86
CA PRO A 146 13.21 -7.92 22.91
C PRO A 146 13.21 -9.40 23.31
N ASN A 147 13.05 -9.68 24.61
CA ASN A 147 13.01 -11.04 25.16
C ASN A 147 11.69 -11.22 25.94
N PRO A 148 10.56 -11.47 25.25
CA PRO A 148 9.28 -11.66 25.91
C PRO A 148 9.26 -12.93 26.78
N VAL A 149 8.41 -12.93 27.79
CA VAL A 149 8.25 -14.05 28.74
C VAL A 149 6.80 -14.52 28.69
N ALA A 150 6.60 -15.84 28.71
CA ALA A 150 5.27 -16.45 28.76
C ALA A 150 4.42 -15.86 29.89
N GLY A 151 3.11 -15.75 29.68
CA GLY A 151 2.17 -15.16 30.63
C GLY A 151 2.12 -13.63 30.63
N SER A 152 3.04 -12.94 29.95
CA SER A 152 3.00 -11.47 29.79
C SER A 152 2.73 -11.09 28.32
N PRO A 153 1.85 -10.10 28.05
CA PRO A 153 1.73 -9.54 26.71
C PRO A 153 3.01 -8.78 26.35
N PHE A 154 3.23 -8.59 25.06
CA PHE A 154 4.33 -7.79 24.53
C PHE A 154 3.94 -7.16 23.19
N ASP A 155 4.75 -6.23 22.72
CA ASP A 155 4.50 -5.52 21.47
C ASP A 155 5.34 -6.11 20.34
N LEU A 156 4.76 -6.18 19.15
CA LEU A 156 5.46 -6.41 17.89
C LEU A 156 5.42 -5.13 17.08
N THR A 157 6.58 -4.64 16.65
CA THR A 157 6.71 -3.42 15.83
C THR A 157 7.40 -3.72 14.51
N ALA A 158 7.10 -2.92 13.49
CA ALA A 158 7.81 -2.92 12.21
C ALA A 158 7.67 -1.55 11.53
N VAL A 159 8.38 -1.35 10.42
CA VAL A 159 8.19 -0.20 9.51
C VAL A 159 7.80 -0.73 8.14
N VAL A 160 6.69 -0.23 7.59
CA VAL A 160 6.23 -0.51 6.23
C VAL A 160 6.52 0.72 5.37
N ASN A 161 7.28 0.58 4.28
CA ASN A 161 7.72 1.69 3.45
C ASN A 161 7.42 1.41 1.97
N ASP A 162 6.60 2.26 1.36
CA ASP A 162 6.39 2.30 -0.09
C ASP A 162 6.96 3.56 -0.75
N ALA A 163 7.41 4.54 0.03
CA ALA A 163 8.06 5.76 -0.49
C ALA A 163 9.25 5.47 -1.43
N ALA A 164 9.91 4.33 -1.23
CA ALA A 164 11.06 3.89 -2.02
C ALA A 164 10.70 3.06 -3.27
N THR A 165 9.47 2.58 -3.38
CA THR A 165 9.02 1.62 -4.41
C THR A 165 7.93 2.23 -5.29
N GLY A 166 6.75 2.52 -4.73
CA GLY A 166 5.59 3.01 -5.48
C GLY A 166 5.18 4.45 -5.14
N GLY A 167 5.46 4.89 -3.92
CA GLY A 167 5.04 6.18 -3.37
C GLY A 167 3.57 6.23 -2.94
N SER A 168 2.85 5.11 -2.98
CA SER A 168 1.50 4.97 -2.44
C SER A 168 1.53 5.05 -0.91
N ASN A 169 0.47 5.61 -0.31
CA ASN A 169 0.28 5.49 1.12
C ASN A 169 0.15 4.02 1.52
N ILE A 170 0.66 3.66 2.70
CA ILE A 170 0.37 2.36 3.29
C ILE A 170 -1.12 2.32 3.61
N ALA A 171 -1.78 1.19 3.37
CA ALA A 171 -3.21 1.02 3.63
C ALA A 171 -3.50 0.01 4.75
N ALA A 172 -2.61 -0.95 4.96
CA ALA A 172 -2.72 -1.91 6.06
C ALA A 172 -1.38 -2.61 6.35
N ALA A 173 -1.26 -3.16 7.55
CA ALA A 173 -0.23 -4.12 7.91
C ALA A 173 -0.81 -5.29 8.71
N THR A 174 -0.24 -6.46 8.54
CA THR A 174 -0.64 -7.68 9.25
C THR A 174 0.58 -8.46 9.71
N TYR A 175 0.42 -9.25 10.77
CA TYR A 175 1.43 -10.23 11.18
C TYR A 175 0.82 -11.63 11.30
N THR A 176 1.66 -12.64 11.16
CA THR A 176 1.32 -14.05 11.42
C THR A 176 2.26 -14.61 12.50
N ILE A 177 1.79 -15.64 13.21
CA ILE A 177 2.59 -16.42 14.16
C ILE A 177 2.61 -17.86 13.66
N ASP A 178 3.80 -18.41 13.45
CA ASP A 178 4.02 -19.80 13.03
C ASP A 178 3.21 -20.23 11.78
N GLY A 179 3.04 -19.30 10.83
CA GLY A 179 2.25 -19.53 9.61
C GLY A 179 0.73 -19.59 9.84
N GLY A 180 0.27 -19.19 11.02
CA GLY A 180 -1.15 -19.05 11.34
C GLY A 180 -1.86 -17.92 10.56
N PRO A 181 -3.15 -17.68 10.84
CA PRO A 181 -3.91 -16.65 10.15
C PRO A 181 -3.34 -15.24 10.40
N PRO A 182 -3.44 -14.32 9.42
CA PRO A 182 -2.97 -12.96 9.57
C PRO A 182 -3.82 -12.19 10.58
N VAL A 183 -3.15 -11.45 11.46
CA VAL A 183 -3.74 -10.55 12.45
C VAL A 183 -3.35 -9.12 12.08
N ALA A 184 -4.30 -8.20 12.12
CA ALA A 184 -4.06 -6.80 11.78
C ALA A 184 -3.12 -6.13 12.78
N MET A 185 -2.24 -5.27 12.26
CA MET A 185 -1.47 -4.29 13.02
C MET A 185 -2.13 -2.92 12.89
N VAL A 186 -1.81 -2.01 13.80
CA VAL A 186 -2.23 -0.60 13.74
C VAL A 186 -1.05 0.29 13.37
N ALA A 187 -1.32 1.42 12.72
CA ALA A 187 -0.37 2.51 12.58
C ALA A 187 -0.09 3.12 13.96
N GLN A 188 1.17 3.41 14.26
CA GLN A 188 1.60 3.90 15.57
C GLN A 188 1.12 5.33 15.85
N ASP A 189 1.00 6.15 14.81
CA ASP A 189 0.42 7.49 14.91
C ASP A 189 -1.11 7.50 14.83
N GLY A 190 -1.73 6.33 14.60
CA GLY A 190 -3.16 6.11 14.58
C GLY A 190 -3.80 6.10 13.19
N ALA A 191 -3.06 6.36 12.11
CA ALA A 191 -3.62 6.36 10.76
C ALA A 191 -2.65 5.77 9.71
N PHE A 192 -3.20 5.03 8.74
CA PHE A 192 -2.46 4.60 7.56
C PHE A 192 -2.56 5.68 6.47
N ASP A 193 -1.86 6.81 6.65
CA ASP A 193 -1.99 8.01 5.81
C ASP A 193 -0.70 8.52 5.18
N GLN A 194 0.40 7.77 5.35
CA GLN A 194 1.71 8.09 4.80
C GLN A 194 2.29 6.94 3.94
N PRO A 195 3.20 7.25 3.00
CA PRO A 195 3.94 6.23 2.25
C PRO A 195 4.96 5.45 3.08
N THR A 196 5.18 5.84 4.34
CA THR A 196 5.99 5.08 5.29
C THR A 196 5.31 5.11 6.63
N GLU A 197 4.97 3.93 7.16
CA GLU A 197 4.19 3.78 8.39
C GLU A 197 4.93 2.91 9.40
N ALA A 198 5.00 3.38 10.65
CA ALA A 198 5.46 2.56 11.75
C ALA A 198 4.26 1.81 12.33
N VAL A 199 4.36 0.48 12.43
CA VAL A 199 3.21 -0.36 12.80
C VAL A 199 3.44 -1.08 14.12
N LEU A 200 2.36 -1.31 14.85
CA LEU A 200 2.34 -1.91 16.17
C LEU A 200 1.24 -2.98 16.27
N ALA A 201 1.54 -4.07 16.95
CA ALA A 201 0.54 -5.01 17.44
C ALA A 201 0.81 -5.39 18.90
N HIS A 202 -0.24 -5.37 19.71
CA HIS A 202 -0.21 -5.89 21.08
C HIS A 202 -0.44 -7.40 21.02
N VAL A 203 0.64 -8.18 21.16
CA VAL A 203 0.60 -9.64 21.11
C VAL A 203 0.10 -10.18 22.46
N PRO A 204 -0.97 -10.98 22.48
CA PRO A 204 -1.46 -11.61 23.71
C PRO A 204 -0.41 -12.50 24.37
N PRO A 205 -0.51 -12.73 25.70
CA PRO A 205 0.43 -13.59 26.40
C PRO A 205 0.38 -15.03 25.90
N PHE A 206 1.55 -15.62 25.68
CA PHE A 206 1.68 -17.05 25.41
C PHE A 206 1.53 -17.86 26.68
N ALA A 207 0.81 -18.99 26.62
CA ALA A 207 0.61 -19.87 27.78
C ALA A 207 1.90 -20.57 28.23
N ALA A 208 2.81 -20.86 27.29
CA ALA A 208 4.09 -21.50 27.54
C ALA A 208 5.22 -20.78 26.79
N GLY A 209 6.45 -20.97 27.26
CA GLY A 209 7.62 -20.53 26.50
C GLY A 209 7.81 -21.39 25.25
N GLY A 210 8.50 -20.83 24.26
CA GLY A 210 8.67 -21.48 22.96
C GLY A 210 9.39 -20.58 21.97
N SER A 211 9.82 -21.17 20.85
CA SER A 211 10.33 -20.43 19.70
C SER A 211 9.19 -20.25 18.70
N HIS A 212 8.93 -19.01 18.32
CA HIS A 212 7.85 -18.65 17.41
C HIS A 212 8.39 -17.82 16.25
N THR A 213 7.89 -18.05 15.05
CA THR A 213 8.20 -17.23 13.87
C THR A 213 7.11 -16.20 13.67
N PHE A 214 7.49 -14.92 13.73
CA PHE A 214 6.62 -13.79 13.42
C PHE A 214 6.94 -13.28 12.03
N CYS A 215 5.95 -13.17 11.16
CA CYS A 215 6.12 -12.60 9.82
C CYS A 215 5.16 -11.43 9.64
N VAL A 216 5.68 -10.26 9.28
CA VAL A 216 4.90 -9.03 9.02
C VAL A 216 4.83 -8.79 7.52
N THR A 217 3.64 -8.42 7.04
CA THR A 217 3.37 -7.98 5.66
C THR A 217 2.67 -6.63 5.67
N GLY A 218 2.97 -5.79 4.68
CA GLY A 218 2.29 -4.53 4.42
C GLY A 218 1.51 -4.56 3.12
N ARG A 219 0.45 -3.75 3.03
CA ARG A 219 -0.29 -3.47 1.79
C ARG A 219 -0.41 -1.97 1.60
N ASP A 220 -0.15 -1.50 0.40
CA ASP A 220 -0.32 -0.08 0.03
C ASP A 220 -1.75 0.25 -0.45
N ALA A 221 -2.00 1.52 -0.73
CA ALA A 221 -3.27 2.03 -1.23
C ALA A 221 -3.58 1.60 -2.69
N ALA A 222 -2.57 1.27 -3.49
CA ALA A 222 -2.74 0.69 -4.81
C ALA A 222 -3.13 -0.80 -4.77
N GLY A 223 -2.97 -1.43 -3.60
CA GLY A 223 -3.33 -2.80 -3.31
C GLY A 223 -2.19 -3.81 -3.44
N ASN A 224 -0.96 -3.36 -3.66
CA ASN A 224 0.20 -4.24 -3.72
C ASN A 224 0.59 -4.70 -2.32
N VAL A 225 1.02 -5.96 -2.20
CA VAL A 225 1.34 -6.59 -0.91
C VAL A 225 2.81 -6.95 -0.87
N SER A 226 3.48 -6.59 0.23
CA SER A 226 4.89 -6.89 0.45
C SER A 226 5.16 -8.39 0.50
N SER A 227 6.41 -8.77 0.20
CA SER A 227 6.92 -10.04 0.72
C SER A 227 6.95 -10.00 2.26
N PRO A 228 6.75 -11.14 2.94
CA PRO A 228 6.80 -11.18 4.40
C PRO A 228 8.22 -10.93 4.92
N SER A 229 8.34 -10.11 5.96
CA SER A 229 9.57 -9.92 6.72
C SER A 229 9.44 -10.64 8.06
N CYS A 230 10.31 -11.62 8.31
CA CYS A 230 10.15 -12.55 9.41
C CYS A 230 11.29 -12.49 10.43
N ILE A 231 10.95 -12.66 11.70
CA ILE A 231 11.89 -12.86 12.81
C ILE A 231 11.51 -14.11 13.59
N THR A 232 12.51 -14.73 14.22
CA THR A 232 12.28 -15.78 15.21
C THR A 232 12.38 -15.18 16.60
N VAL A 233 11.32 -15.32 17.38
CA VAL A 233 11.20 -14.80 18.75
C VAL A 233 11.17 -15.98 19.70
N VAL A 234 12.09 -15.98 20.66
CA VAL A 234 12.09 -16.96 21.74
C VAL A 234 11.35 -16.36 22.93
N VAL A 235 10.14 -16.84 23.18
CA VAL A 235 9.37 -16.53 24.38
C VAL A 235 9.92 -17.36 25.53
N ALA A 236 10.51 -16.70 26.53
CA ALA A 236 11.10 -17.39 27.66
C ALA A 236 10.03 -18.01 28.58
N GLU A 237 10.33 -19.15 29.19
CA GLU A 237 9.47 -19.74 30.22
C GLU A 237 9.35 -18.82 31.46
N ALA A 238 8.13 -18.62 31.94
CA ALA A 238 7.85 -17.97 33.21
C ALA A 238 8.17 -18.90 34.40
N ALA A 239 9.44 -18.92 34.79
CA ALA A 239 9.92 -19.74 35.90
C ALA A 239 10.72 -18.93 36.92
N ILE A 240 10.86 -19.51 38.12
CA ILE A 240 11.86 -19.14 39.11
C ILE A 240 13.05 -20.07 38.94
N TYR A 241 14.24 -19.52 39.00
CA TYR A 241 15.48 -20.25 38.73
C TYR A 241 16.28 -20.47 40.00
N VAL A 242 16.76 -21.70 40.19
CA VAL A 242 17.57 -22.12 41.34
C VAL A 242 18.92 -22.63 40.87
N SER A 243 19.99 -22.28 41.60
CA SER A 243 21.35 -22.76 41.35
C SER A 243 22.13 -22.81 42.66
N PRO A 244 23.06 -23.76 42.89
CA PRO A 244 23.85 -23.80 44.13
C PRO A 244 24.75 -22.57 44.30
N ALA A 245 25.09 -21.89 43.20
CA ALA A 245 25.84 -20.64 43.17
C ALA A 245 24.96 -19.38 43.30
N GLY A 246 23.64 -19.54 43.47
CA GLY A 246 22.69 -18.44 43.63
C GLY A 246 22.71 -17.80 45.03
N ASP A 247 21.79 -16.87 45.23
CA ASP A 247 21.56 -16.17 46.50
C ASP A 247 20.06 -16.12 46.80
N ASP A 248 19.64 -16.52 48.00
CA ASP A 248 18.22 -16.54 48.39
C ASP A 248 17.62 -15.15 48.60
N ALA A 249 18.45 -14.11 48.64
CA ALA A 249 18.00 -12.72 48.56
C ALA A 249 17.78 -12.22 47.13
N ALA A 250 18.11 -13.02 46.10
CA ALA A 250 17.99 -12.63 44.70
C ALA A 250 16.53 -12.65 44.18
N SER A 251 16.34 -12.13 42.97
CA SER A 251 15.02 -12.05 42.32
C SER A 251 14.52 -13.38 41.73
N GLY A 252 15.31 -14.45 41.77
CA GLY A 252 14.96 -15.75 41.18
C GLY A 252 14.86 -15.75 39.65
N THR A 253 15.54 -14.81 39.00
CA THR A 253 15.64 -14.70 37.53
C THR A 253 16.76 -15.58 36.98
N ARG A 254 16.84 -15.73 35.66
CA ARG A 254 17.98 -16.44 35.03
C ARG A 254 19.34 -15.79 35.35
N ALA A 255 19.38 -14.47 35.44
CA ALA A 255 20.61 -13.73 35.75
C ALA A 255 20.94 -13.72 37.25
N ALA A 256 19.93 -13.80 38.11
CA ALA A 256 20.07 -13.81 39.56
C ALA A 256 19.22 -14.94 40.18
N PRO A 257 19.68 -16.21 40.08
CA PRO A 257 18.95 -17.35 40.61
C PRO A 257 18.99 -17.39 42.14
N LEU A 258 17.97 -18.01 42.74
CA LEU A 258 17.96 -18.35 44.17
C LEU A 258 18.93 -19.49 44.46
N LYS A 259 19.41 -19.58 45.70
CA LYS A 259 20.35 -20.62 46.14
C LYS A 259 19.64 -21.92 46.48
N THR A 260 18.49 -21.85 47.13
CA THR A 260 17.74 -22.99 47.66
C THR A 260 16.41 -23.18 46.93
N ILE A 261 15.97 -24.44 46.88
CA ILE A 261 14.68 -24.84 46.32
C ILE A 261 13.55 -24.32 47.23
N GLY A 262 13.73 -24.36 48.55
CA GLY A 262 12.80 -23.82 49.53
C GLY A 262 12.50 -22.33 49.34
N ALA A 263 13.54 -21.50 49.15
CA ALA A 263 13.35 -20.07 48.86
C ALA A 263 12.60 -19.86 47.54
N ALA A 264 12.88 -20.66 46.52
CA ALA A 264 12.19 -20.56 45.23
C ALA A 264 10.72 -20.97 45.31
N LEU A 265 10.38 -22.00 46.08
CA LEU A 265 9.01 -22.38 46.34
C LEU A 265 8.27 -21.31 47.15
N ALA A 266 8.95 -20.65 48.10
CA ALA A 266 8.38 -19.52 48.83
C ALA A 266 8.07 -18.33 47.90
N LEU A 267 9.02 -17.96 47.04
CA LEU A 267 8.85 -16.88 46.06
C LEU A 267 7.79 -17.23 45.00
N ALA A 268 7.70 -18.49 44.56
CA ALA A 268 6.66 -18.95 43.63
C ALA A 268 5.26 -18.72 44.23
N GLY A 269 5.11 -18.96 45.54
CA GLY A 269 3.85 -18.79 46.25
C GLY A 269 3.33 -17.35 46.31
N THR A 270 4.18 -16.34 46.06
CA THR A 270 3.80 -14.93 46.10
C THR A 270 3.95 -14.22 44.75
N SER A 271 4.72 -14.78 43.81
CA SER A 271 5.02 -14.16 42.51
C SER A 271 4.03 -14.52 41.40
N GLY A 272 3.09 -15.43 41.64
CA GLY A 272 2.17 -15.95 40.61
C GLY A 272 2.82 -16.91 39.61
N LYS A 273 4.12 -17.18 39.73
CA LYS A 273 4.82 -18.19 38.92
C LYS A 273 4.57 -19.57 39.51
N ASN A 274 4.11 -20.49 38.68
CA ASN A 274 3.81 -21.88 39.05
C ASN A 274 4.94 -22.86 38.73
N ARG A 275 6.12 -22.36 38.34
CA ARG A 275 7.23 -23.20 37.87
C ARG A 275 8.56 -22.80 38.49
N VAL A 276 9.28 -23.80 39.01
CA VAL A 276 10.65 -23.69 39.53
C VAL A 276 11.57 -24.58 38.70
N ASN A 277 12.57 -23.99 38.06
CA ASN A 277 13.59 -24.69 37.28
C ASN A 277 14.89 -24.74 38.09
N VAL A 278 15.35 -25.94 38.44
CA VAL A 278 16.48 -26.19 39.34
C VAL A 278 17.69 -26.67 38.54
N ALA A 279 18.80 -25.94 38.65
CA ALA A 279 20.05 -26.29 37.99
C ALA A 279 20.68 -27.55 38.61
N GLN A 280 21.58 -28.17 37.86
CA GLN A 280 22.46 -29.23 38.34
C GLN A 280 23.20 -28.82 39.62
N GLY A 281 23.32 -29.77 40.54
CA GLY A 281 24.01 -29.59 41.81
C GLY A 281 23.37 -30.35 42.96
N THR A 282 23.99 -30.25 44.12
CA THR A 282 23.50 -30.83 45.37
C THR A 282 22.92 -29.74 46.27
N TYR A 283 21.67 -29.94 46.70
CA TYR A 283 20.92 -29.01 47.55
C TYR A 283 20.68 -29.69 48.90
N PRO A 284 21.45 -29.32 49.95
CA PRO A 284 21.34 -29.91 51.28
C PRO A 284 20.19 -29.25 52.05
N GLU A 285 18.96 -29.66 51.75
CA GLU A 285 17.75 -29.07 52.32
C GLU A 285 16.57 -30.05 52.33
N ASN A 286 15.59 -29.76 53.19
CA ASN A 286 14.28 -30.42 53.16
C ASN A 286 13.33 -29.61 52.27
N VAL A 287 12.85 -30.21 51.18
CA VAL A 287 11.95 -29.55 50.23
C VAL A 287 10.49 -29.82 50.58
N GLN A 288 9.76 -28.75 50.92
CA GLN A 288 8.31 -28.79 51.12
C GLN A 288 7.59 -28.25 49.88
N LEU A 289 6.97 -29.16 49.12
CA LEU A 289 6.19 -28.79 47.92
C LEU A 289 4.96 -27.96 48.30
N ARG A 290 4.57 -27.07 47.40
CA ARG A 290 3.41 -26.19 47.55
C ARG A 290 2.39 -26.47 46.44
N SER A 291 1.11 -26.34 46.77
CA SER A 291 0.02 -26.56 45.81
C SER A 291 0.17 -25.62 44.60
N GLY A 292 -0.04 -26.15 43.41
CA GLY A 292 0.03 -25.38 42.16
C GLY A 292 1.43 -24.99 41.71
N ILE A 293 2.51 -25.47 42.35
CA ILE A 293 3.89 -25.17 41.94
C ILE A 293 4.60 -26.45 41.52
N SER A 294 5.11 -26.46 40.29
CA SER A 294 5.87 -27.56 39.71
C SER A 294 7.37 -27.30 39.81
N VAL A 295 8.15 -28.31 40.24
CA VAL A 295 9.61 -28.25 40.34
C VAL A 295 10.23 -29.16 39.28
N TYR A 296 11.11 -28.60 38.47
CA TYR A 296 11.81 -29.32 37.41
C TYR A 296 13.32 -29.26 37.64
N GLY A 297 13.91 -30.41 37.93
CA GLY A 297 15.37 -30.56 37.98
C GLY A 297 15.99 -30.80 36.60
N GLY A 298 17.30 -30.79 36.60
CA GLY A 298 18.15 -31.18 35.48
C GLY A 298 18.42 -30.09 34.46
N TYR A 299 18.59 -28.86 34.93
CA TYR A 299 19.00 -27.74 34.10
C TYR A 299 20.51 -27.54 34.14
N ASP A 300 21.12 -27.33 32.98
CA ASP A 300 22.52 -26.91 32.92
C ASP A 300 22.67 -25.48 33.49
N PRO A 301 23.63 -25.21 34.40
CA PRO A 301 23.73 -23.94 35.09
C PRO A 301 24.12 -22.77 34.17
N ALA A 302 24.81 -23.05 33.05
CA ALA A 302 25.28 -22.03 32.12
C ALA A 302 24.25 -21.75 31.01
N THR A 303 23.81 -22.79 30.31
CA THR A 303 22.91 -22.69 29.15
C THR A 303 21.43 -22.65 29.54
N ARG A 304 21.08 -23.07 30.77
CA ARG A 304 19.69 -23.21 31.25
C ARG A 304 18.85 -24.14 30.38
N THR A 305 19.50 -25.02 29.62
CA THR A 305 18.84 -26.08 28.86
C THR A 305 18.54 -27.24 29.80
N ARG A 306 17.35 -27.82 29.69
CA ARG A 306 16.98 -28.98 30.51
C ARG A 306 17.54 -30.25 29.87
N ALA A 307 18.49 -30.90 30.53
CA ALA A 307 19.14 -32.12 30.09
C ALA A 307 19.30 -33.10 31.27
N PRO A 308 18.21 -33.71 31.77
CA PRO A 308 18.23 -34.45 33.05
C PRO A 308 19.12 -35.70 33.03
N ALA A 309 19.52 -36.19 31.85
CA ALA A 309 20.45 -37.30 31.70
C ALA A 309 21.90 -36.93 32.06
N ILE A 310 22.28 -35.65 31.96
CA ILE A 310 23.66 -35.18 32.16
C ILE A 310 23.76 -34.06 33.20
N SER A 311 22.71 -33.27 33.35
CA SER A 311 22.57 -32.27 34.40
C SER A 311 21.80 -32.89 35.56
N ILE A 312 22.51 -33.36 36.59
CA ILE A 312 21.89 -34.05 37.72
C ILE A 312 21.56 -33.06 38.84
N THR A 313 20.30 -33.02 39.26
CA THR A 313 19.85 -32.30 40.46
C THR A 313 19.70 -33.30 41.59
N THR A 314 20.47 -33.13 42.66
CA THR A 314 20.45 -33.99 43.86
C THR A 314 19.91 -33.19 45.04
N ILE A 315 18.89 -33.70 45.71
CA ILE A 315 18.41 -33.18 47.00
C ILE A 315 18.98 -34.10 48.08
N ALA A 316 19.81 -33.56 48.96
CA ALA A 316 20.43 -34.30 50.05
C ALA A 316 19.78 -33.88 51.37
N CYS A 317 19.44 -34.86 52.20
CA CYS A 317 18.92 -34.67 53.56
C CYS A 317 20.03 -34.91 54.58
#